data_AF-A0A179UWU4-F1
#
_entry.id   AF-A0A179UWU4-F1
#
_cell.length_a   1.000
_cell.length_b   1.000
_cell.length_c   1.000
_cell.angle_alpha   90.00
_cell.angle_beta   90.00
_cell.angle_gamma   90.00
#
_symmetry.space_group_name_H-M   'P 1'
#
loop_
_entity.id
_entity.type
_entity.pdbx_description
1 polymer ?
#
loop_
_entity_poly.entity_id
_entity_poly.type
_entity_poly.pdbx_seq_one_letter_code
_entity_poly.pdbx_strand_id
1 'polypeptide(L)'
;MYFQTRSFHTQFDHDEGSNRWDQWARPIHCPLHLDANVPPIYFLSRYSNPGLAAKGWQVLEVDYSNSSSLRYALTGIDTYAVFACGIFYERFAPGGMAAFQLGKGTYIDGEGEYLMNICMMKAEIPYFNVLGAPVVVCMTSAQDLARYIVAALDLPQWTTEFRVCGRRMTLGDIVKEAEIIRASGDLLHQWRLTHLLATTAGCYDFGDLNLHPLVNVSPQKFRHWLHAAWTPALQ
;
A
#
# COMPACT_ATOMS: atom_id res chain seq x y z
N MET A 1 14.08 22.86 9.68
CA MET A 1 13.57 21.48 9.91
C MET A 1 13.25 20.88 8.54
N TYR A 2 13.69 19.67 8.25
CA TYR A 2 13.75 19.17 6.86
C TYR A 2 13.18 17.76 6.72
N PHE A 3 12.41 17.56 5.65
CA PHE A 3 11.81 16.28 5.30
C PHE A 3 12.62 15.60 4.20
N GLN A 4 13.21 14.44 4.49
CA GLN A 4 13.92 13.63 3.52
C GLN A 4 13.30 12.23 3.46
N THR A 5 12.39 11.93 2.55
CA THR A 5 11.83 10.56 2.43
C THR A 5 12.82 9.57 1.80
N ARG A 6 13.89 9.18 2.52
CA ARG A 6 14.73 7.99 2.21
C ARG A 6 13.97 6.70 2.49
N SER A 7 13.03 6.40 1.61
CA SER A 7 12.68 5.06 1.11
C SER A 7 11.34 5.19 0.41
N PHE A 8 11.28 6.03 -0.61
CA PHE A 8 10.25 5.93 -1.62
C PHE A 8 10.80 6.39 -2.96
N HIS A 9 10.94 5.44 -3.87
CA HIS A 9 11.11 5.69 -5.28
C HIS A 9 9.75 6.04 -5.91
N THR A 10 8.96 6.87 -5.26
CA THR A 10 7.78 7.51 -5.85
C THR A 10 7.80 8.95 -5.43
N GLN A 11 8.35 9.74 -6.34
CA GLN A 11 8.25 11.17 -6.35
C GLN A 11 6.83 11.67 -6.09
N PHE A 12 6.73 12.71 -5.27
CA PHE A 12 5.66 13.70 -5.34
C PHE A 12 5.96 14.61 -6.54
N ASP A 13 5.79 14.09 -7.76
CA ASP A 13 5.99 14.86 -8.98
C ASP A 13 4.66 15.44 -9.43
N HIS A 14 4.55 16.76 -9.33
CA HIS A 14 3.35 17.51 -9.64
C HIS A 14 3.37 17.98 -11.10
N ASP A 15 2.26 17.80 -11.81
CA ASP A 15 1.91 18.66 -12.94
C ASP A 15 1.03 19.82 -12.45
N GLU A 16 1.30 20.99 -13.00
CA GLU A 16 0.67 22.27 -12.71
C GLU A 16 -0.86 22.18 -12.83
N GLY A 17 -1.59 22.25 -11.71
CA GLY A 17 -3.03 22.51 -11.75
C GLY A 17 -3.89 21.96 -10.61
N SER A 18 -3.50 20.92 -9.88
CA SER A 18 -4.35 20.36 -8.81
C SER A 18 -3.56 19.88 -7.58
N ASN A 19 -3.23 20.80 -6.68
CA ASN A 19 -2.73 20.44 -5.36
C ASN A 19 -3.85 19.70 -4.59
N ARG A 20 -3.68 18.40 -4.33
CA ARG A 20 -4.55 17.63 -3.40
C ARG A 20 -3.94 17.47 -2.01
N TRP A 21 -2.73 17.95 -1.78
CA TRP A 21 -2.09 17.97 -0.45
C TRP A 21 -2.98 18.60 0.62
N ASP A 22 -3.61 19.74 0.31
CA ASP A 22 -4.53 20.39 1.25
C ASP A 22 -5.78 19.54 1.49
N GLN A 23 -6.24 18.75 0.49
CA GLN A 23 -7.38 17.86 0.64
C GLN A 23 -7.03 16.61 1.47
N TRP A 24 -5.80 16.11 1.33
CA TRP A 24 -5.32 14.94 2.06
C TRP A 24 -5.04 15.25 3.54
N ALA A 25 -4.51 16.44 3.84
CA ALA A 25 -4.27 16.93 5.19
C ALA A 25 -5.53 17.42 5.93
N ARG A 26 -6.67 17.60 5.24
CA ARG A 26 -7.97 17.99 5.83
C ARG A 26 -8.65 16.79 6.49
N PRO A 27 -8.22 16.43 7.71
CA PRO A 27 -9.13 16.56 8.85
C PRO A 27 -8.56 17.43 9.97
N ILE A 28 -7.31 17.89 9.88
CA ILE A 28 -6.69 18.62 10.97
C ILE A 28 -6.98 20.11 10.78
N HIS A 29 -7.90 20.65 11.58
CA HIS A 29 -8.01 22.09 11.84
C HIS A 29 -6.74 22.59 12.56
N CYS A 30 -5.58 22.51 11.92
CA CYS A 30 -4.39 23.21 12.34
C CYS A 30 -4.13 24.29 11.29
N PRO A 31 -4.41 25.57 11.59
CA PRO A 31 -3.63 26.61 10.97
C PRO A 31 -2.19 26.28 11.36
N LEU A 32 -1.37 25.85 10.40
CA LEU A 32 0.08 25.84 10.57
C LEU A 32 0.51 27.30 10.73
N HIS A 33 0.28 27.86 11.93
CA HIS A 33 0.77 29.16 12.31
C HIS A 33 2.23 28.93 12.66
N LEU A 34 3.07 28.97 11.63
CA LEU A 34 4.51 29.08 11.78
C LEU A 34 4.75 30.43 12.46
N ASP A 35 4.79 30.43 13.80
CA ASP A 35 5.24 31.59 14.57
C ASP A 35 6.65 31.98 14.07
N ALA A 36 7.00 33.26 14.11
CA ALA A 36 8.27 33.77 13.60
C ALA A 36 9.50 33.17 14.29
N ASN A 37 9.29 32.48 15.43
CA ASN A 37 10.30 31.75 16.18
C ASN A 37 10.48 30.28 15.75
N VAL A 38 9.66 29.76 14.83
CA VAL A 38 9.82 28.39 14.31
C VAL A 38 10.92 28.39 13.24
N PRO A 39 11.94 27.53 13.35
CA PRO A 39 12.99 27.46 12.34
C PRO A 39 12.40 27.14 10.96
N PRO A 40 12.93 27.75 9.88
CA PRO A 40 12.39 27.56 8.54
C PRO A 40 12.33 26.08 8.15
N ILE A 41 11.21 25.69 7.54
CA ILE A 41 10.98 24.35 7.01
C ILE A 41 11.25 24.37 5.52
N TYR A 42 12.19 23.54 5.06
CA TYR A 42 12.44 23.37 3.63
C TYR A 42 12.04 21.96 3.19
N PHE A 43 11.37 21.90 2.05
CA PHE A 43 11.07 20.67 1.34
C PHE A 43 12.15 20.41 0.31
N LEU A 44 12.76 19.23 0.33
CA LEU A 44 13.65 18.80 -0.73
C LEU A 44 12.82 18.06 -1.79
N SER A 45 12.97 18.43 -3.06
CA SER A 45 12.22 17.87 -4.20
C SER A 45 13.16 17.52 -5.36
N ARG A 46 12.85 16.50 -6.16
CA ARG A 46 13.65 16.16 -7.36
C ARG A 46 13.49 17.14 -8.51
N TYR A 47 12.32 17.75 -8.60
CA TYR A 47 11.97 18.71 -9.63
C TYR A 47 11.39 19.97 -9.00
N SER A 48 11.41 21.07 -9.76
CA SER A 48 10.72 22.30 -9.42
C SER A 48 9.26 22.05 -9.01
N ASN A 49 8.84 22.62 -7.89
CA ASN A 49 7.50 22.46 -7.34
C ASN A 49 6.83 23.84 -7.13
N PRO A 50 6.28 24.43 -8.21
CA PRO A 50 5.64 25.74 -8.14
C PRO A 50 4.39 25.74 -7.26
N GLY A 51 3.72 24.60 -7.08
CA GLY A 51 2.52 24.48 -6.23
C GLY A 51 2.79 24.64 -4.74
N LEU A 52 3.92 24.13 -4.25
CA LEU A 52 4.36 24.35 -2.87
C LEU A 52 4.94 25.76 -2.69
N ALA A 53 5.72 26.24 -3.65
CA ALA A 53 6.28 27.60 -3.63
C ALA A 53 5.17 28.68 -3.60
N ALA A 54 4.11 28.50 -4.39
CA ALA A 54 2.96 29.40 -4.42
C ALA A 54 2.20 29.48 -3.08
N LYS A 55 2.35 28.46 -2.22
CA LYS A 55 1.78 28.44 -0.87
C LYS A 55 2.71 29.03 0.20
N GLY A 56 3.86 29.58 -0.21
CA GLY A 56 4.84 30.17 0.69
C GLY A 56 5.82 29.17 1.32
N TRP A 57 5.81 27.90 0.89
CA TRP A 57 6.78 26.91 1.36
C TRP A 57 8.11 27.06 0.63
N GLN A 58 9.21 26.91 1.37
CA GLN A 58 10.54 26.88 0.79
C GLN A 58 10.81 25.48 0.24
N VAL A 59 11.04 25.38 -1.07
CA VAL A 59 11.36 24.12 -1.75
C VAL A 59 12.73 24.22 -2.39
N LEU A 60 13.60 23.26 -2.11
CA LEU A 60 14.91 23.11 -2.73
C LEU A 60 14.85 21.96 -3.73
N GLU A 61 15.20 22.25 -4.98
CA GLU A 61 15.39 21.22 -5.99
C GLU A 61 16.73 20.51 -5.75
N VAL A 62 16.69 19.19 -5.67
CA VAL A 62 17.83 18.34 -5.30
C VAL A 62 17.86 17.11 -6.19
N ASP A 63 19.01 16.89 -6.81
CA ASP A 63 19.28 15.63 -7.49
C ASP A 63 19.72 14.58 -6.46
N TYR A 64 18.79 13.68 -6.10
CA TYR A 64 19.06 12.61 -5.15
C TYR A 64 20.00 11.52 -5.70
N SER A 65 20.18 11.45 -7.01
CA SER A 65 21.16 10.54 -7.62
C SER A 65 22.59 11.07 -7.48
N ASN A 66 22.73 12.36 -7.17
CA ASN A 66 24.01 13.03 -6.98
C ASN A 66 24.24 13.38 -5.50
N SER A 67 25.13 12.62 -4.85
CA SER A 67 25.48 12.84 -3.45
C SER A 67 26.02 14.25 -3.13
N SER A 68 26.63 14.94 -4.10
CA SER A 68 27.13 16.31 -3.93
C SER A 68 25.99 17.33 -3.96
N SER A 69 24.96 17.13 -4.79
CA SER A 69 23.74 17.97 -4.80
C SER A 69 23.02 17.88 -3.46
N LEU A 70 22.86 16.66 -2.94
CA LEU A 70 22.32 16.43 -1.61
C LEU A 70 23.16 17.09 -0.51
N ARG A 71 24.48 16.93 -0.52
CA ARG A 71 25.36 17.56 0.49
C ARG A 71 25.27 19.09 0.45
N TYR A 72 25.22 19.68 -0.74
CA TYR A 72 25.08 21.12 -0.91
C TYR A 72 23.72 21.60 -0.39
N ALA A 73 22.62 20.94 -0.78
CA ALA A 73 21.29 21.25 -0.28
C ALA A 73 21.15 21.05 1.23
N LEU A 74 21.95 20.15 1.81
CA LEU A 74 22.00 19.88 3.24
C LEU A 74 23.03 20.74 4.01
N THR A 75 23.73 21.65 3.34
CA THR A 75 24.74 22.50 4.01
C THR A 75 24.05 23.48 4.95
N GLY A 76 24.46 23.50 6.23
CA GLY A 76 23.82 24.33 7.28
C GLY A 76 22.56 23.71 7.89
N ILE A 77 22.33 22.41 7.66
CA ILE A 77 21.23 21.65 8.24
C ILE A 77 21.73 20.76 9.37
N ASP A 78 21.29 21.06 10.59
CA ASP A 78 21.68 20.28 11.77
C ASP A 78 20.75 19.09 12.05
N THR A 79 19.52 19.11 11.52
CA THR A 79 18.49 18.08 11.77
C THR A 79 17.63 17.77 10.54
N TYR A 80 17.42 16.48 10.26
CA TYR A 80 16.54 15.97 9.21
C TYR A 80 15.78 14.75 9.71
N ALA A 81 14.59 14.52 9.13
CA ALA A 81 13.81 13.31 9.39
C ALA A 81 13.39 12.64 8.08
N VAL A 82 13.43 11.31 8.09
CA VAL A 82 13.03 10.45 6.98
C VAL A 82 11.73 9.75 7.28
N PHE A 83 10.76 9.80 6.37
CA PHE A 83 9.54 8.99 6.47
C PHE A 83 9.60 7.83 5.47
N ALA A 84 9.58 6.60 5.97
CA ALA A 84 9.54 5.37 5.20
C ALA A 84 8.21 4.66 5.42
N CYS A 85 7.50 4.28 4.35
CA CYS A 85 6.17 3.67 4.49
C CYS A 85 5.83 2.46 3.59
N GLY A 86 6.86 1.88 2.96
CA GLY A 86 6.73 0.67 2.15
C GLY A 86 6.09 0.89 0.78
N ILE A 87 4.81 0.52 0.60
CA ILE A 87 4.08 0.58 -0.68
C ILE A 87 2.81 1.43 -0.53
N PHE A 88 2.55 2.29 -1.52
CA PHE A 88 1.31 3.06 -1.57
C PHE A 88 0.12 2.25 -2.07
N TYR A 89 -1.04 2.38 -1.39
CA TYR A 89 -2.30 1.79 -1.83
C TYR A 89 -2.70 2.26 -3.23
N GLU A 90 -2.33 3.49 -3.59
CA GLU A 90 -2.58 4.14 -4.88
C GLU A 90 -2.01 3.34 -6.06
N ARG A 91 -1.03 2.45 -5.85
CA ARG A 91 -0.54 1.52 -6.89
C ARG A 91 -1.62 0.56 -7.39
N PHE A 92 -2.62 0.26 -6.56
CA PHE A 92 -3.70 -0.67 -6.87
C PHE A 92 -4.99 0.04 -7.28
N ALA A 93 -5.00 1.37 -7.33
CA ALA A 93 -6.17 2.15 -7.70
C ALA A 93 -6.33 2.22 -9.24
N PRO A 94 -7.54 2.49 -9.75
CA PRO A 94 -7.75 2.77 -11.17
C PRO A 94 -6.86 3.92 -11.64
N GLY A 95 -6.17 3.74 -12.76
CA GLY A 95 -5.16 4.65 -13.29
C GLY A 95 -3.81 4.62 -12.55
N GLY A 96 -3.63 3.71 -11.58
CA GLY A 96 -2.40 3.56 -10.81
C GLY A 96 -2.02 4.81 -10.01
N MET A 97 -0.75 4.93 -9.65
CA MET A 97 -0.23 6.11 -8.96
C MET A 97 -0.27 7.37 -9.83
N ALA A 98 -0.19 7.23 -11.15
CA ALA A 98 -0.26 8.33 -12.10
C ALA A 98 -1.58 9.12 -11.96
N ALA A 99 -2.71 8.44 -11.71
CA ALA A 99 -4.00 9.09 -11.42
C ALA A 99 -3.99 9.96 -10.15
N PHE A 100 -3.02 9.72 -9.27
CA PHE A 100 -2.79 10.50 -8.05
C PHE A 100 -1.65 11.50 -8.18
N GLN A 101 -1.04 11.63 -9.36
CA GLN A 101 0.17 12.43 -9.60
C GLN A 101 1.31 11.97 -8.68
N LEU A 102 1.46 10.65 -8.54
CA LEU A 102 2.50 10.02 -7.75
C LEU A 102 3.34 9.11 -8.64
N GLY A 103 4.65 9.06 -8.38
CA GLY A 103 5.55 8.11 -9.05
C GLY A 103 5.80 8.37 -10.54
N LYS A 104 5.56 9.59 -11.04
CA LYS A 104 5.92 9.98 -12.39
C LYS A 104 7.39 9.64 -12.66
N GLY A 105 7.68 9.04 -13.82
CA GLY A 105 9.05 8.66 -14.20
C GLY A 105 9.60 7.41 -13.51
N THR A 106 8.78 6.68 -12.75
CA THR A 106 9.18 5.39 -12.15
C THR A 106 8.97 4.20 -13.08
N TYR A 107 8.29 4.41 -14.22
CA TYR A 107 7.91 3.39 -15.21
C TYR A 107 6.99 2.29 -14.65
N ILE A 108 6.45 2.50 -13.44
CA ILE A 108 5.56 1.58 -12.71
C ILE A 108 4.45 2.36 -11.99
N ASP A 109 4.08 3.52 -12.55
CA ASP A 109 3.05 4.43 -12.03
C ASP A 109 1.69 4.23 -12.69
N GLY A 110 1.61 3.54 -13.82
CA GLY A 110 0.37 3.18 -14.48
C GLY A 110 -0.43 2.10 -13.75
N GLU A 111 -1.70 1.96 -14.15
CA GLU A 111 -2.59 0.95 -13.59
C GLU A 111 -2.07 -0.47 -13.85
N GLY A 112 -1.89 -1.24 -12.76
CA GLY A 112 -1.52 -2.63 -12.86
C GLY A 112 -0.08 -2.90 -13.30
N GLU A 113 0.78 -1.88 -13.33
CA GLU A 113 2.20 -2.01 -13.63
C GLU A 113 3.03 -2.54 -12.43
N TYR A 114 2.41 -2.65 -11.26
CA TYR A 114 3.07 -3.11 -10.03
C TYR A 114 2.27 -4.20 -9.31
N LEU A 115 2.89 -5.38 -9.14
CA LEU A 115 2.37 -6.61 -8.51
C LEU A 115 1.10 -7.22 -9.12
N MET A 116 0.08 -6.43 -9.42
CA MET A 116 -1.17 -6.93 -9.98
C MET A 116 -1.96 -5.86 -10.73
N ASN A 117 -2.62 -6.28 -11.80
CA ASN A 117 -3.66 -5.55 -12.49
C ASN A 117 -5.03 -6.16 -12.13
N ILE A 118 -5.80 -5.41 -11.34
CA ILE A 118 -7.11 -5.86 -10.82
C ILE A 118 -8.13 -5.96 -11.97
N CYS A 119 -8.10 -5.03 -12.92
CA CYS A 119 -9.02 -5.01 -14.05
C CYS A 119 -8.78 -6.18 -15.03
N MET A 120 -7.53 -6.52 -15.29
CA MET A 120 -7.13 -7.63 -16.15
C MET A 120 -7.02 -8.98 -15.42
N MET A 121 -7.20 -9.00 -14.10
CA MET A 121 -7.05 -10.20 -13.28
C MET A 121 -5.74 -10.93 -13.45
N LYS A 122 -4.65 -10.16 -13.45
CA LYS A 122 -3.30 -10.68 -13.58
C LYS A 122 -2.48 -10.22 -12.38
N ALA A 123 -1.85 -11.16 -11.69
CA ALA A 123 -0.89 -10.86 -10.62
C ALA A 123 0.47 -11.48 -10.96
N GLU A 124 1.53 -10.74 -10.70
CA GLU A 124 2.93 -11.17 -10.79
C GLU A 124 3.59 -10.89 -9.44
N ILE A 125 3.64 -11.95 -8.60
CA ILE A 125 4.10 -11.83 -7.21
C ILE A 125 5.25 -12.79 -6.92
N PRO A 126 6.39 -12.32 -6.36
CA PRO A 126 7.40 -13.20 -5.80
C PRO A 126 6.87 -13.77 -4.47
N TYR A 127 6.32 -14.99 -4.51
CA TYR A 127 5.61 -15.56 -3.36
C TYR A 127 6.53 -15.82 -2.15
N PHE A 128 7.76 -16.26 -2.43
CA PHE A 128 8.77 -16.58 -1.44
C PHE A 128 10.03 -15.75 -1.65
N ASN A 129 10.68 -15.36 -0.56
CA ASN A 129 11.99 -14.73 -0.59
C ASN A 129 13.10 -15.78 -0.82
N VAL A 130 14.36 -15.31 -0.88
CA VAL A 130 15.54 -16.17 -1.08
C VAL A 130 15.74 -17.24 0.01
N LEU A 131 15.05 -17.12 1.15
CA LEU A 131 15.08 -18.07 2.27
C LEU A 131 13.87 -19.01 2.27
N GLY A 132 13.00 -18.96 1.26
CA GLY A 132 11.78 -19.76 1.18
C GLY A 132 10.64 -19.28 2.09
N ALA A 133 10.76 -18.11 2.72
CA ALA A 133 9.71 -17.55 3.57
C ALA A 133 8.77 -16.64 2.75
N PRO A 134 7.48 -16.53 3.10
CA PRO A 134 6.54 -15.66 2.41
C PRO A 134 7.00 -14.19 2.40
N VAL A 135 6.86 -13.53 1.24
CA VAL A 135 7.19 -12.10 1.12
C VAL A 135 6.09 -11.26 1.77
N VAL A 136 6.52 -10.35 2.65
CA VAL A 136 5.67 -9.44 3.43
C VAL A 136 6.04 -8.00 3.14
N VAL A 137 5.02 -7.15 3.01
CA VAL A 137 5.19 -5.74 2.70
C VAL A 137 4.41 -4.88 3.69
N CYS A 138 4.98 -3.72 4.03
CA CYS A 138 4.27 -2.65 4.72
C CYS A 138 3.65 -1.73 3.67
N MET A 139 2.43 -1.28 3.91
CA MET A 139 1.68 -0.47 2.97
C MET A 139 0.91 0.63 3.70
N THR A 140 0.65 1.76 3.03
CA THR A 140 -0.17 2.87 3.54
C THR A 140 -0.76 3.64 2.36
N SER A 141 -1.77 4.49 2.59
CA SER A 141 -2.17 5.49 1.58
C SER A 141 -1.23 6.70 1.62
N ALA A 142 -1.10 7.40 0.50
CA ALA A 142 -0.38 8.68 0.45
C ALA A 142 -1.05 9.73 1.34
N GLN A 143 -2.37 9.68 1.45
CA GLN A 143 -3.14 10.53 2.34
C GLN A 143 -2.81 10.29 3.82
N ASP A 144 -2.77 9.05 4.26
CA ASP A 144 -2.44 8.72 5.65
C ASP A 144 -0.99 9.10 5.96
N LEU A 145 -0.06 8.85 5.03
CA LEU A 145 1.32 9.31 5.20
C LEU A 145 1.39 10.83 5.41
N ALA A 146 0.65 11.61 4.62
CA ALA A 146 0.61 13.06 4.78
C ALA A 146 0.11 13.46 6.18
N ARG A 147 -0.91 12.76 6.72
CA ARG A 147 -1.40 12.99 8.09
C ARG A 147 -0.34 12.68 9.15
N TYR A 148 0.41 11.60 8.99
CA TYR A 148 1.52 11.27 9.88
C TYR A 148 2.64 12.31 9.84
N ILE A 149 2.96 12.81 8.65
CA ILE A 149 3.97 13.88 8.46
C ILE A 149 3.53 15.16 9.16
N VAL A 150 2.27 15.57 8.97
CA VAL A 150 1.72 16.76 9.63
C VAL A 150 1.72 16.60 11.15
N ALA A 151 1.27 15.46 11.67
CA ALA A 151 1.29 15.19 13.10
C ALA A 151 2.72 15.16 13.68
N ALA A 152 3.71 14.75 12.89
CA ALA A 152 5.10 14.74 13.31
C ALA A 152 5.69 16.14 13.50
N LEU A 153 5.14 17.18 12.83
CA LEU A 153 5.56 18.58 13.02
C LEU A 153 5.40 19.06 14.47
N ASP A 154 4.43 18.52 15.20
CA ASP A 154 4.17 18.90 16.59
C ASP A 154 5.02 18.09 17.59
N LEU A 155 5.88 17.18 17.13
CA LEU A 155 6.74 16.40 18.02
C LEU A 155 7.86 17.26 18.59
N PRO A 156 8.14 17.16 19.91
CA PRO A 156 9.17 17.97 20.57
C PRO A 156 10.59 17.61 20.11
N GLN A 157 10.79 16.40 19.60
CA GLN A 157 12.07 15.89 19.13
C GLN A 157 11.86 14.94 17.96
N TRP A 158 12.76 15.00 16.99
CA TRP A 158 12.68 14.20 15.76
C TRP A 158 13.78 13.16 15.72
N THR A 159 13.41 11.95 15.31
CA THR A 159 14.38 10.92 14.93
C THR A 159 14.81 11.12 13.48
N THR A 160 15.95 10.54 13.11
CA THR A 160 16.43 10.56 11.72
C THR A 160 15.54 9.74 10.79
N GLU A 161 14.84 8.73 11.31
CA GLU A 161 13.89 7.89 10.55
C GLU A 161 12.61 7.64 11.36
N PHE A 162 11.47 7.85 10.69
CA PHE A 162 10.12 7.49 11.08
C PHE A 162 9.59 6.44 10.10
N ARG A 163 9.07 5.33 10.64
CA ARG A 163 8.46 4.26 9.85
C ARG A 163 6.96 4.29 10.04
N VAL A 164 6.23 4.40 8.94
CA VAL A 164 4.78 4.48 8.92
C VAL A 164 4.25 3.24 8.20
N CYS A 165 3.28 2.55 8.80
CA CYS A 165 2.68 1.36 8.20
C CYS A 165 1.20 1.36 8.53
N GLY A 166 0.35 1.54 7.53
CA GLY A 166 -1.09 1.40 7.67
C GLY A 166 -1.50 -0.08 7.76
N ARG A 167 -0.89 -0.94 6.93
CA ARG A 167 -1.13 -2.39 6.95
C ARG A 167 0.11 -3.17 6.54
N ARG A 168 0.38 -4.28 7.24
CA ARG A 168 1.44 -5.24 6.89
C ARG A 168 0.80 -6.55 6.49
N MET A 169 1.08 -7.04 5.28
CA MET A 169 0.46 -8.27 4.77
C MET A 169 1.39 -9.03 3.82
N THR A 170 1.08 -10.31 3.56
CA THR A 170 1.80 -11.09 2.54
C THR A 170 1.34 -10.69 1.14
N LEU A 171 2.17 -10.95 0.11
CA LEU A 171 1.75 -10.71 -1.27
C LEU A 171 0.56 -11.59 -1.69
N GLY A 172 0.42 -12.80 -1.13
CA GLY A 172 -0.75 -13.64 -1.36
C GLY A 172 -2.03 -13.03 -0.79
N ASP A 173 -1.97 -12.43 0.39
CA ASP A 173 -3.11 -11.74 0.99
C ASP A 173 -3.55 -10.52 0.15
N ILE A 174 -2.61 -9.80 -0.47
CA ILE A 174 -2.92 -8.68 -1.37
C ILE A 174 -3.78 -9.15 -2.55
N VAL A 175 -3.37 -10.25 -3.19
CA VAL A 175 -4.12 -10.82 -4.33
C VAL A 175 -5.49 -11.29 -3.88
N LYS A 176 -5.59 -11.96 -2.74
CA LYS A 176 -6.85 -12.42 -2.16
C LYS A 176 -7.84 -11.26 -1.91
N GLU A 177 -7.37 -10.13 -1.38
CA GLU A 177 -8.19 -8.94 -1.20
C GLU A 177 -8.68 -8.38 -2.54
N ALA A 178 -7.81 -8.35 -3.56
CA ALA A 178 -8.21 -7.91 -4.90
C ALA A 178 -9.25 -8.83 -5.55
N GLU A 179 -9.13 -10.15 -5.38
CA GLU A 179 -10.12 -11.12 -5.86
C GLU A 179 -11.49 -10.91 -5.21
N ILE A 180 -11.52 -10.63 -3.90
CA ILE A 180 -12.75 -10.31 -3.17
C ILE A 180 -13.40 -9.02 -3.70
N ILE A 181 -12.61 -7.97 -3.92
CA ILE A 181 -13.11 -6.68 -4.45
C ILE A 181 -13.71 -6.90 -5.85
N ARG A 182 -13.02 -7.65 -6.71
CA ARG A 182 -13.50 -8.03 -8.05
C ARG A 182 -14.80 -8.83 -7.99
N ALA A 183 -14.98 -9.65 -6.95
CA ALA A 183 -16.18 -10.44 -6.73
C ALA A 183 -17.32 -9.63 -6.09
N SER A 184 -17.06 -8.46 -5.50
CA SER A 184 -18.08 -7.67 -4.79
C SER A 184 -19.21 -7.13 -5.68
N GLY A 185 -19.04 -7.15 -7.01
CA GLY A 185 -20.11 -6.89 -7.99
C GLY A 185 -20.98 -8.10 -8.33
N ASP A 186 -20.60 -9.31 -7.91
CA ASP A 186 -21.29 -10.58 -8.16
C ASP A 186 -21.25 -11.45 -6.88
N LEU A 187 -22.33 -11.37 -6.10
CA LEU A 187 -22.48 -12.12 -4.84
C LEU A 187 -22.22 -13.62 -5.01
N LEU A 188 -22.63 -14.23 -6.13
CA LEU A 188 -22.42 -15.66 -6.38
C LEU A 188 -20.93 -15.97 -6.57
N HIS A 189 -20.23 -15.13 -7.32
CA HIS A 189 -18.78 -15.24 -7.50
C HIS A 189 -18.06 -15.07 -6.15
N GLN A 190 -18.51 -14.13 -5.31
CA GLN A 190 -17.94 -13.88 -3.99
C GLN A 190 -18.07 -15.12 -3.08
N TRP A 191 -19.26 -15.68 -2.95
CA TRP A 191 -19.49 -16.88 -2.14
C TRP A 191 -18.66 -18.07 -2.64
N ARG A 192 -18.61 -18.28 -3.96
CA ARG A 192 -17.80 -19.35 -4.56
C ARG A 192 -16.32 -19.16 -4.23
N LEU A 193 -15.79 -17.95 -4.38
CA LEU A 193 -14.40 -17.64 -4.08
C LEU A 193 -14.08 -17.85 -2.58
N THR A 194 -14.96 -17.41 -1.68
CA THR A 194 -14.80 -17.63 -0.23
C THR A 194 -14.67 -19.12 0.10
N HIS A 195 -15.49 -19.97 -0.49
CA HIS A 195 -15.41 -21.41 -0.29
C HIS A 195 -14.11 -22.02 -0.83
N LEU A 196 -13.67 -21.62 -2.03
CA LEU A 196 -12.40 -22.09 -2.60
C LEU A 196 -11.20 -21.69 -1.74
N LEU A 197 -11.18 -20.45 -1.24
CA LEU A 197 -10.12 -19.96 -0.36
C LEU A 197 -10.10 -20.74 0.97
N ALA A 198 -11.26 -21.05 1.55
CA ALA A 198 -11.35 -21.89 2.74
C ALA A 198 -10.81 -23.31 2.48
N THR A 199 -11.03 -23.88 1.28
CA THR A 199 -10.41 -25.15 0.88
C THR A 199 -8.89 -25.05 0.83
N THR A 200 -8.33 -24.04 0.18
CA THR A 200 -6.86 -23.87 0.08
C THR A 200 -6.19 -23.59 1.42
N ALA A 201 -6.92 -22.96 2.35
CA ALA A 201 -6.45 -22.71 3.70
C ALA A 201 -6.51 -23.94 4.62
N GLY A 202 -6.98 -25.10 4.11
CA GLY A 202 -7.13 -26.32 4.90
C GLY A 202 -8.30 -26.27 5.89
N CYS A 203 -9.22 -25.30 5.77
CA CYS A 203 -10.35 -25.19 6.71
C CYS A 203 -11.34 -26.36 6.63
N TYR A 204 -11.25 -27.18 5.57
CA TYR A 204 -12.04 -28.40 5.40
C TYR A 204 -11.22 -29.69 5.58
N ASP A 205 -9.94 -29.58 5.94
CA ASP A 205 -9.08 -30.72 6.23
C ASP A 205 -8.99 -30.92 7.76
N PHE A 206 -9.66 -31.96 8.25
CA PHE A 206 -9.72 -32.29 9.66
C PHE A 206 -8.87 -33.54 9.93
N GLY A 207 -7.71 -33.35 10.55
CA GLY A 207 -6.79 -34.45 10.88
C GLY A 207 -7.24 -35.35 12.02
N ASP A 208 -8.03 -34.84 12.97
CA ASP A 208 -8.57 -35.61 14.10
C ASP A 208 -10.10 -35.74 13.99
N LEU A 209 -10.59 -36.98 13.98
CA LEU A 209 -12.00 -37.33 13.79
C LEU A 209 -12.63 -37.73 15.13
N ASN A 210 -12.71 -36.77 16.05
CA ASN A 210 -13.12 -36.97 17.45
C ASN A 210 -14.49 -37.65 17.64
N LEU A 211 -15.43 -37.49 16.69
CA LEU A 211 -16.77 -38.06 16.79
C LEU A 211 -16.85 -39.51 16.30
N HIS A 212 -16.03 -39.91 15.31
CA HIS A 212 -16.06 -41.24 14.71
C HIS A 212 -15.92 -42.41 15.69
N PRO A 213 -15.04 -42.37 16.72
CA PRO A 213 -14.94 -43.48 17.67
C PRO A 213 -16.10 -43.51 18.69
N LEU A 214 -16.88 -42.43 18.81
CA LEU A 214 -17.95 -42.31 19.80
C LEU A 214 -19.31 -42.78 19.28
N VAL A 215 -19.49 -42.87 17.96
CA VAL A 215 -20.77 -43.22 17.33
C VAL A 215 -20.60 -44.36 16.34
N ASN A 216 -21.53 -45.32 16.33
CA ASN A 216 -21.53 -46.43 15.38
C ASN A 216 -22.24 -46.03 14.06
N VAL A 217 -21.68 -45.05 13.35
CA VAL A 217 -22.18 -44.57 12.05
C VAL A 217 -21.09 -44.75 11.00
N SER A 218 -21.38 -45.48 9.93
CA SER A 218 -20.49 -45.61 8.77
C SER A 218 -20.89 -44.61 7.68
N PRO A 219 -20.09 -43.57 7.39
CA PRO A 219 -20.43 -42.57 6.37
C PRO A 219 -20.51 -43.18 4.97
N GLN A 220 -21.42 -42.66 4.14
CA GLN A 220 -21.49 -43.03 2.73
C GLN A 220 -20.21 -42.60 1.99
N LYS A 221 -19.67 -43.47 1.14
CA LYS A 221 -18.56 -43.11 0.25
C LYS A 221 -19.00 -42.08 -0.78
N PHE A 222 -18.17 -41.05 -0.99
CA PHE A 222 -18.43 -39.97 -1.96
C PHE A 222 -18.83 -40.48 -3.35
N ARG A 223 -18.13 -41.48 -3.89
CA ARG A 223 -18.46 -42.07 -5.20
C ARG A 223 -19.88 -42.62 -5.27
N HIS A 224 -20.33 -43.34 -4.23
CA HIS A 224 -21.68 -43.90 -4.20
C HIS A 224 -22.74 -42.79 -4.09
N TRP A 225 -22.46 -41.77 -3.29
CA TRP A 225 -23.33 -40.58 -3.19
C TRP A 225 -23.43 -39.86 -4.54
N LEU A 226 -22.29 -39.57 -5.20
CA LEU A 226 -22.25 -38.85 -6.46
C LEU A 226 -22.99 -39.60 -7.57
N HIS A 227 -22.81 -40.92 -7.65
CA HIS A 227 -23.56 -41.75 -8.60
C HIS A 227 -25.07 -41.65 -8.35
N ALA A 228 -25.52 -41.83 -7.10
CA ALA A 228 -26.94 -41.76 -6.75
C ALA A 228 -27.56 -40.39 -7.04
N ALA A 229 -26.83 -39.30 -6.77
CA ALA A 229 -27.34 -37.93 -6.96
C ALA A 229 -27.51 -37.55 -8.44
N TRP A 230 -26.60 -37.98 -9.32
CA TRP A 230 -26.59 -37.56 -10.73
C TRP A 230 -27.25 -38.54 -11.70
N THR A 231 -27.48 -39.80 -11.29
CA THR A 231 -28.15 -40.80 -12.15
C THR A 231 -29.50 -40.31 -12.70
N PRO A 232 -30.39 -39.65 -11.93
CA PRO A 232 -31.67 -39.17 -12.45
C PRO A 232 -31.57 -37.97 -13.40
N ALA A 233 -30.47 -37.21 -13.36
CA ALA A 233 -30.29 -35.99 -14.17
C ALA A 233 -29.59 -36.26 -15.52
N LEU A 234 -29.07 -37.48 -15.72
CA LEU A 234 -28.32 -37.90 -16.91
C LEU A 234 -29.13 -38.79 -17.86
N GLN A 235 -30.45 -38.91 -17.63
CA GLN A 235 -31.42 -39.62 -18.49
C GLN A 235 -32.28 -38.62 -19.25
#